data_AF-A0A7S7VWB5-F1
#
_entry.id   AF-A0A7S7VWB5-F1
#
_cell.length_a   1.000
_cell.length_b   1.000
_cell.length_c   1.000
_cell.angle_alpha   90.00
_cell.angle_beta   90.00
_cell.angle_gamma   90.00
#
_symmetry.space_group_name_H-M   'P 1'
#
loop_
_entity.id
_entity.type
_entity.pdbx_description
1 polymer ?
#
loop_
_entity_poly.entity_id
_entity_poly.type
_entity_poly.pdbx_seq_one_letter_code
_entity_poly.pdbx_strand_id
1 'polypeptide(L)'
;MLTDIGKELRKLRIETDERLMDMAKRLDKSASFISAVEVGKKSPPSDFEEAVIKIYQLAGDAAEALRRAADRSRKAFTIEPSSALGRDTAALLARRINNLSDSQLKEIREILFKGSKPA
;
A
#
# COMPACT_ATOMS: atom_id res chain seq x y z
N MET A 1 -3.52 -13.22 -12.43
CA MET A 1 -3.71 -11.78 -12.65
C MET A 1 -2.71 -11.04 -11.77
N LEU A 2 -2.07 -9.97 -12.26
CA LEU A 2 -1.15 -9.17 -11.44
C LEU A 2 -1.93 -8.30 -10.46
N THR A 3 -1.40 -8.12 -9.25
CA THR A 3 -1.85 -7.12 -8.28
C THR A 3 -1.56 -5.72 -8.81
N ASP A 4 -2.20 -4.70 -8.24
CA ASP A 4 -1.92 -3.32 -8.65
C ASP A 4 -0.46 -2.96 -8.36
N ILE A 5 0.07 -3.35 -7.19
CA ILE A 5 1.51 -3.15 -6.90
C ILE A 5 2.38 -3.95 -7.88
N GLY A 6 1.96 -5.17 -8.26
CA GLY A 6 2.69 -5.99 -9.21
C GLY A 6 2.78 -5.39 -10.61
N LYS A 7 1.77 -4.63 -11.04
CA LYS A 7 1.81 -3.87 -12.29
C LYS A 7 2.85 -2.76 -12.21
N GLU A 8 2.89 -2.00 -11.12
CA GLU A 8 3.85 -0.91 -10.94
C GLU A 8 5.30 -1.44 -10.83
N LEU A 9 5.54 -2.53 -10.08
CA LEU A 9 6.85 -3.17 -10.03
C LEU A 9 7.31 -3.67 -11.40
N ARG A 10 6.40 -4.26 -12.19
CA ARG A 10 6.73 -4.74 -13.53
C ARG A 10 7.03 -3.59 -14.49
N LYS A 11 6.29 -2.47 -14.43
CA LYS A 11 6.60 -1.26 -15.21
C LYS A 11 7.99 -0.74 -14.86
N LEU A 12 8.29 -0.61 -13.58
CA LEU A 12 9.58 -0.15 -13.09
C LEU A 12 10.73 -1.03 -13.61
N ARG A 13 10.58 -2.36 -13.55
CA ARG A 13 11.56 -3.29 -14.14
C ARG A 13 11.77 -3.10 -15.63
N ILE A 14 10.72 -2.81 -16.39
CA ILE A 14 10.82 -2.56 -17.84
C ILE A 14 11.55 -1.25 -18.09
N GLU A 15 11.24 -0.19 -17.32
CA GLU A 15 11.86 1.13 -17.44
C GLU A 15 13.36 1.11 -17.08
N THR A 16 13.76 0.25 -16.14
CA THR A 16 15.16 0.12 -15.70
C THR A 16 15.92 -1.03 -16.36
N ASP A 17 15.32 -1.73 -17.33
CA ASP A 17 15.87 -2.94 -17.98
C ASP A 17 16.33 -4.03 -16.97
N GLU A 18 15.54 -4.23 -15.92
CA GLU A 18 15.84 -5.18 -14.84
C GLU A 18 15.06 -6.49 -14.97
N ARG A 19 15.75 -7.61 -14.72
CA ARG A 19 15.07 -8.89 -14.50
C ARG A 19 14.49 -8.91 -13.09
N LEU A 20 13.55 -9.83 -12.85
CA LEU A 20 12.97 -10.05 -11.51
C LEU A 20 14.06 -10.26 -10.43
N MET A 21 15.13 -10.98 -10.78
CA MET A 21 16.25 -11.25 -9.86
C MET A 21 17.04 -9.98 -9.52
N ASP A 22 17.16 -9.03 -10.44
CA ASP A 22 17.93 -7.81 -10.23
C ASP A 22 17.19 -6.88 -9.26
N MET A 23 15.89 -6.69 -9.48
CA MET A 23 15.01 -5.98 -8.54
C MET A 23 15.01 -6.65 -7.16
N ALA A 24 14.91 -7.98 -7.11
CA ALA A 24 14.94 -8.71 -5.85
C ALA A 24 16.23 -8.45 -5.07
N LYS A 25 17.39 -8.46 -5.75
CA LYS A 25 18.68 -8.11 -5.16
C LYS A 25 18.72 -6.66 -4.67
N ARG A 26 18.26 -5.70 -5.48
CA ARG A 26 18.25 -4.26 -5.09
C ARG A 26 17.39 -4.01 -3.85
N LEU A 27 16.26 -4.70 -3.74
CA LEU A 27 15.31 -4.58 -2.62
C LEU A 27 15.68 -5.44 -1.40
N ASP A 28 16.79 -6.18 -1.45
CA ASP A 28 17.18 -7.16 -0.42
C ASP A 28 16.03 -8.14 -0.09
N LYS A 29 15.48 -8.76 -1.14
CA LYS A 29 14.42 -9.77 -1.09
C LYS A 29 14.74 -10.95 -2.00
N SER A 30 14.03 -12.06 -1.80
CA SER A 30 14.09 -13.17 -2.75
C SER A 30 13.25 -12.88 -4.00
N ALA A 31 13.66 -13.42 -5.15
CA ALA A 31 12.85 -13.36 -6.38
C ALA A 31 11.46 -14.02 -6.17
N SER A 32 11.39 -15.07 -5.34
CA SER A 32 10.12 -15.71 -4.96
C SER A 32 9.21 -14.77 -4.17
N PHE A 33 9.76 -13.92 -3.31
CA PHE A 33 9.00 -12.92 -2.57
C PHE A 33 8.42 -11.86 -3.51
N ILE A 34 9.25 -11.27 -4.39
CA ILE A 34 8.79 -10.27 -5.36
C ILE A 34 7.70 -10.87 -6.26
N SER A 35 7.93 -12.06 -6.81
CA SER A 35 6.92 -12.76 -7.62
C SER A 35 5.62 -13.01 -6.85
N ALA A 36 5.71 -13.45 -5.59
CA ALA A 36 4.53 -13.69 -4.77
C ALA A 36 3.73 -12.42 -4.50
N VAL A 37 4.39 -11.27 -4.34
CA VAL A 37 3.73 -9.95 -4.21
C VAL A 37 3.09 -9.54 -5.55
N GLU A 38 3.81 -9.70 -6.67
CA GLU A 38 3.31 -9.34 -7.99
C GLU A 38 2.03 -10.07 -8.38
N VAL A 39 1.92 -11.36 -8.02
CA VAL A 39 0.74 -12.18 -8.34
C VAL A 39 -0.27 -12.29 -7.19
N GLY A 40 -0.02 -11.61 -6.06
CA GLY A 40 -0.94 -11.54 -4.92
C GLY A 40 -0.99 -12.79 -4.03
N LYS A 41 -0.03 -13.72 -4.19
CA LYS A 41 0.19 -14.84 -3.25
C LYS A 41 0.65 -14.35 -1.88
N LYS A 42 1.37 -13.23 -1.83
CA LYS A 42 1.79 -12.56 -0.59
C LYS A 42 1.34 -11.11 -0.61
N SER A 43 0.80 -10.63 0.51
CA SER A 43 0.49 -9.21 0.67
C SER A 43 1.81 -8.45 0.91
N PRO A 44 2.01 -7.27 0.30
CA PRO A 44 3.20 -6.46 0.59
C PRO A 44 3.22 -6.09 2.08
N PRO A 45 4.36 -6.21 2.78
CA PRO A 45 4.46 -5.75 4.15
C PRO A 45 4.27 -4.23 4.24
N SER A 46 4.05 -3.73 5.45
CA SER A 46 4.11 -2.28 5.70
C SER A 46 5.43 -1.72 5.18
N ASP A 47 5.38 -0.51 4.62
CA ASP A 47 6.53 0.25 4.12
C ASP A 47 7.29 -0.37 2.93
N PHE A 48 6.78 -1.43 2.33
CA PHE A 48 7.42 -2.06 1.17
C PHE A 48 7.53 -1.09 -0.02
N GLU A 49 6.47 -0.35 -0.31
CA GLU A 49 6.43 0.72 -1.30
C GLU A 49 7.44 1.81 -0.99
N GLU A 50 7.63 2.20 0.27
CA GLU A 50 8.60 3.25 0.63
C GLU A 50 10.03 2.76 0.38
N ALA A 51 10.32 1.47 0.65
CA ALA A 51 11.60 0.87 0.29
C ALA A 51 11.83 0.92 -1.24
N VAL A 52 10.83 0.58 -2.04
CA VAL A 52 10.90 0.64 -3.50
C VAL A 52 11.07 2.08 -4.00
N ILE A 53 10.25 3.02 -3.50
CA ILE A 53 10.33 4.46 -3.83
C ILE A 53 11.73 4.98 -3.56
N LYS A 54 12.31 4.66 -2.39
CA LYS A 54 13.64 5.09 -2.01
C LYS A 54 14.73 4.50 -2.92
N ILE A 55 14.68 3.20 -3.18
CA ILE A 55 15.73 2.48 -3.94
C ILE A 55 15.74 2.87 -5.41
N TYR A 56 14.56 3.14 -5.98
CA TYR A 56 14.39 3.55 -7.37
C TYR A 56 14.24 5.06 -7.55
N GLN A 57 14.36 5.83 -6.47
CA GLN A 57 14.30 7.30 -6.46
C GLN A 57 13.03 7.84 -7.14
N LEU A 58 11.90 7.19 -6.89
CA LEU A 58 10.61 7.59 -7.46
C LEU A 58 10.14 8.91 -6.83
N ALA A 59 9.58 9.79 -7.65
CA ALA A 59 9.07 11.09 -7.21
C ALA A 59 7.72 11.41 -7.87
N GLY A 60 6.99 12.36 -7.27
CA GLY A 60 5.72 12.85 -7.78
C GLY A 60 4.71 11.71 -8.01
N ASP A 61 4.10 11.71 -9.20
CA ASP A 61 3.03 10.78 -9.55
C ASP A 61 3.45 9.31 -9.52
N ALA A 62 4.72 8.99 -9.77
CA ALA A 62 5.22 7.62 -9.75
C ALA A 62 5.24 7.05 -8.32
N ALA A 63 5.72 7.83 -7.36
CA ALA A 63 5.71 7.45 -5.94
C ALA A 63 4.28 7.28 -5.43
N GLU A 64 3.40 8.23 -5.76
CA GLU A 64 2.00 8.19 -5.38
C GLU A 64 1.22 7.04 -6.03
N ALA A 65 1.52 6.71 -7.29
CA ALA A 65 0.95 5.54 -7.95
C ALA A 65 1.34 4.26 -7.22
N LEU A 66 2.61 4.12 -6.81
CA LEU A 66 3.09 2.95 -6.11
C LEU A 66 2.48 2.81 -4.71
N ARG A 67 2.34 3.91 -3.95
CA ARG A 67 1.64 3.93 -2.66
C ARG A 67 0.21 3.44 -2.79
N ARG A 68 -0.57 4.04 -3.70
CA ARG A 68 -1.95 3.63 -3.96
C ARG A 68 -2.05 2.17 -4.40
N ALA A 69 -1.10 1.72 -5.23
CA ALA A 69 -1.06 0.35 -5.71
C ALA A 69 -0.76 -0.65 -4.58
N ALA A 70 0.14 -0.28 -3.65
CA ALA A 70 0.43 -1.05 -2.45
C ALA A 70 -0.80 -1.15 -1.54
N ASP A 71 -1.47 -0.04 -1.24
CA ASP A 71 -2.68 -0.01 -0.42
C ASP A 71 -3.80 -0.87 -0.99
N ARG A 72 -4.02 -0.82 -2.30
CA ARG A 72 -5.02 -1.69 -2.98
C ARG A 72 -4.64 -3.17 -2.97
N SER A 73 -3.35 -3.47 -2.82
CA SER A 73 -2.82 -4.84 -2.80
C SER A 73 -2.70 -5.40 -1.38
N ARG A 74 -2.88 -4.56 -0.35
CA ARG A 74 -2.92 -4.96 1.06
C ARG A 74 -4.26 -5.60 1.40
N LYS A 75 -4.19 -6.61 2.28
CA LYS A 75 -5.38 -7.27 2.84
C LYS A 75 -5.69 -6.83 4.27
N ALA A 76 -4.71 -6.24 4.95
CA ALA A 76 -4.83 -5.81 6.32
C ALA A 76 -4.01 -4.53 6.52
N PHE A 77 -4.48 -3.70 7.46
CA PHE A 77 -3.84 -2.47 7.87
C PHE A 77 -3.67 -2.50 9.39
N THR A 78 -2.51 -2.06 9.87
CA THR A 78 -2.26 -1.84 11.29
C THR A 78 -2.56 -0.38 11.61
N ILE A 79 -3.35 -0.11 12.65
CA ILE A 79 -3.66 1.23 13.12
C ILE A 79 -3.17 1.35 14.56
N GLU A 80 -2.35 2.36 14.85
CA GLU A 80 -1.77 2.61 16.18
C GLU A 80 -2.28 3.94 16.76
N PRO A 81 -3.51 3.97 17.31
CA PRO A 81 -4.10 5.18 17.86
C PRO A 81 -3.45 5.58 19.20
N SER A 82 -3.14 6.86 19.36
CA SER A 82 -2.47 7.42 20.55
C SER A 82 -3.43 7.80 21.69
N SER A 83 -4.71 8.06 21.40
CA SER A 83 -5.72 8.49 22.38
C SER A 83 -6.74 7.39 22.71
N ALA A 84 -7.40 7.52 23.86
CA ALA A 84 -8.50 6.62 24.25
C ALA A 84 -9.63 6.63 23.22
N LEU A 85 -10.08 7.82 22.81
CA LEU A 85 -11.10 7.98 21.76
C LEU A 85 -10.66 7.37 20.42
N GLY A 86 -9.37 7.52 20.07
CA GLY A 86 -8.80 6.90 18.86
C GLY A 86 -8.84 5.37 18.92
N ARG A 87 -8.50 4.78 20.08
CA ARG A 87 -8.60 3.33 20.31
C ARG A 87 -10.04 2.83 20.17
N ASP A 88 -10.99 3.52 20.79
CA ASP A 88 -12.41 3.13 20.73
C ASP A 88 -12.96 3.23 19.31
N THR A 89 -12.58 4.28 18.58
CA THR A 89 -12.98 4.51 17.18
C THR A 89 -12.37 3.47 16.25
N ALA A 90 -11.08 3.15 16.39
CA ALA A 90 -10.42 2.11 15.62
C ALA A 90 -11.04 0.72 15.88
N ALA A 91 -11.37 0.41 17.14
CA ALA A 91 -12.02 -0.84 17.51
C ALA A 91 -13.44 -0.94 16.91
N LEU A 92 -14.21 0.15 16.91
CA LEU A 92 -15.52 0.20 16.28
C LEU A 92 -15.43 0.03 14.76
N LEU A 93 -14.46 0.72 14.13
CA LEU A 93 -14.20 0.63 12.69
C LEU A 93 -13.87 -0.82 12.30
N ALA A 94 -12.92 -1.46 12.98
CA ALA A 94 -12.51 -2.83 12.71
C ALA A 94 -13.69 -3.83 12.77
N ARG A 95 -14.65 -3.62 13.69
CA ARG A 95 -15.85 -4.47 13.81
C ARG A 95 -16.91 -4.22 12.74
N ARG A 96 -16.99 -3.00 12.19
CA ARG A 96 -18.10 -2.60 11.30
C ARG A 96 -17.71 -2.36 9.85
N ILE A 97 -16.43 -2.15 9.53
CA ILE A 97 -15.97 -1.70 8.20
C ILE A 97 -16.54 -2.51 7.04
N ASN A 98 -16.62 -3.84 7.18
CA ASN A 98 -17.12 -4.75 6.14
C ASN A 98 -18.65 -4.74 5.98
N ASN A 99 -19.37 -4.09 6.89
CA ASN A 99 -20.83 -4.01 6.92
C ASN A 99 -21.34 -2.59 6.62
N LEU A 100 -20.45 -1.64 6.34
CA LEU A 100 -20.82 -0.27 5.97
C LEU A 100 -21.20 -0.20 4.50
N SER A 101 -22.21 0.61 4.18
CA SER A 101 -22.57 0.90 2.79
C SER A 101 -21.53 1.80 2.11
N ASP A 102 -21.53 1.81 0.78
CA ASP A 102 -20.69 2.73 -0.01
C ASP A 102 -20.90 4.21 0.35
N SER A 103 -22.14 4.61 0.69
CA SER A 103 -22.43 5.97 1.14
C SER A 103 -21.76 6.28 2.48
N GLN A 104 -21.84 5.36 3.44
CA GLN A 104 -21.20 5.49 4.75
C GLN A 104 -19.67 5.51 4.63
N LEU A 105 -19.09 4.66 3.78
CA LEU A 105 -17.65 4.66 3.52
C LEU A 105 -17.19 5.97 2.88
N LYS A 106 -18.00 6.58 2.00
CA LYS A 106 -17.71 7.91 1.43
C LYS A 106 -17.74 8.99 2.50
N GLU A 107 -18.74 9.00 3.38
CA GLU A 107 -18.82 9.96 4.49
C GLU A 107 -17.60 9.86 5.42
N ILE A 108 -17.20 8.64 5.81
CA ILE A 108 -15.99 8.42 6.60
C ILE A 108 -14.75 8.95 5.86
N ARG A 109 -14.64 8.65 4.57
CA ARG A 109 -13.52 9.13 3.74
C ARG A 109 -13.46 10.65 3.69
N GLU A 110 -14.61 11.34 3.60
CA GLU A 110 -14.66 12.79 3.66
C GLU A 110 -14.19 13.37 5.01
N ILE A 111 -14.59 12.74 6.13
CA ILE A 111 -14.13 13.15 7.47
C ILE A 111 -12.61 13.05 7.56
N LEU A 112 -12.03 11.93 7.09
CA LEU A 112 -10.59 11.69 7.12
C LEU A 112 -9.79 12.65 6.22
N PHE A 113 -10.35 13.04 5.07
CA PHE A 113 -9.74 14.07 4.20
C PHE A 113 -9.82 15.49 4.78
N LYS A 114 -10.92 15.84 5.46
CA LYS A 114 -11.06 17.18 6.06
C LYS A 114 -10.08 17.40 7.21
N GLY A 115 -9.75 16.35 7.97
CA GLY A 115 -8.78 16.40 9.07
C GLY A 115 -7.30 16.43 8.67
N SER A 116 -6.96 16.31 7.39
CA SER A 116 -5.57 16.29 6.88
C SER A 116 -5.06 17.64 6.35
N LYS A 117 -5.86 18.72 6.44
CA LYS A 117 -5.32 20.07 6.28
C LYS A 117 -4.47 20.41 7.51
N PRO A 118 -3.17 20.74 7.37
CA PRO A 118 -2.47 21.38 8.47
C PRO A 118 -3.18 22.70 8.77
N ALA A 119 -3.38 22.97 10.06
CA ALA A 119 -3.70 24.32 10.53
C ALA A 119 -2.56 25.28 10.19
#